data_AF-A0AA35ZW42-F1
#
_entry.id   AF-A0AA35ZW42-F1
#
_cell.length_a   1.000
_cell.length_b   1.000
_cell.length_c   1.000
_cell.angle_alpha   90.00
_cell.angle_beta   90.00
_cell.angle_gamma   90.00
#
_symmetry.space_group_name_H-M   'P 1'
#
loop_
_entity.id
_entity.type
_entity.pdbx_description
1 polymer ?
#
loop_
_entity_poly.entity_id
_entity_poly.type
_entity_poly.pdbx_seq_one_letter_code
_entity_poly.pdbx_strand_id
1 'polypeptide(L)'
;MLASSSNGKGQNKREPSSGSNTSSSCSDFFIATSISVTVVACSLLVTLQMTIAVFQGFACRSQVSFHIPLINRVHKARQNCSVAAIESLAESVSVHNEDNQFSTARIVKGRGNDETKPHEWKKLCSKELGVKTSRITNPAKFVLNVLKKKGYEVYLVGGCVRDLILKRTPKDFDILTSAELKEVMRAFPHCEIVGRRFPICHVHVDDAIVEVSSFSTTGRRSKFSLRKPKGCNESDFIRWRNCVQRDFTINGLMFDPFARIVYDYIGGMEDIQKAKVRCIAPANISFVEDCARILRGVRIAARLRFQFSRETSHFVKELSDSLLRLDKGRIHMEMNYMLAYGSAEASLRLLWKFGLLEILLPIQASYLISHGFRRRDKRSNMLLSLFGSLDKLVAPDRPCHCCLWVGILAFHEALVEEGRDSLVIGAFCIAVHGSGSLSEAVDIAMKISPPETSFHEVIISPTTYLYSKHELMEEVLRLAASVKAALQRLTDEHFVSQALIKYPQAPQSHLVFISWALSLKVSSIFDCVKRGKTRRTFLPKQGNEIDYQSLALGRLDEVRAIFGRLVFDTLYPSNLPPTLH
;
A
#
# COMPACT_ATOMS: atom_id res chain seq x y z
N MET A 1 -29.01 46.90 41.22
CA MET A 1 -28.49 47.62 42.41
C MET A 1 -27.15 46.96 42.72
N LEU A 2 -26.01 47.55 42.32
CA LEU A 2 -25.25 48.62 43.02
C LEU A 2 -24.79 48.19 44.43
N ALA A 3 -23.53 48.31 44.87
CA ALA A 3 -22.25 48.65 44.19
C ALA A 3 -21.03 48.43 45.14
N SER A 4 -19.78 48.61 44.64
CA SER A 4 -18.57 49.16 45.32
C SER A 4 -17.96 48.48 46.57
N SER A 5 -16.65 48.12 46.61
CA SER A 5 -15.44 48.93 47.03
C SER A 5 -15.22 49.00 48.57
N SER A 6 -14.03 49.11 49.20
CA SER A 6 -12.62 49.42 48.81
C SER A 6 -11.63 48.70 49.78
N ASN A 7 -10.40 48.28 49.43
CA ASN A 7 -9.10 49.01 49.25
C ASN A 7 -8.44 49.61 50.53
N GLY A 8 -7.14 49.31 50.77
CA GLY A 8 -6.27 49.87 51.84
C GLY A 8 -5.06 48.96 52.17
N LYS A 9 -3.83 49.25 51.70
CA LYS A 9 -2.77 50.15 52.24
C LYS A 9 -1.92 49.56 53.39
N GLY A 10 -0.59 49.53 53.21
CA GLY A 10 0.40 49.38 54.30
C GLY A 10 1.80 48.95 53.86
N GLN A 11 2.81 49.83 53.94
CA GLN A 11 4.23 49.53 53.68
C GLN A 11 5.02 49.45 55.00
N ASN A 12 6.05 48.59 55.12
CA ASN A 12 7.49 48.96 55.18
C ASN A 12 8.44 47.96 55.91
N LYS A 13 9.48 47.54 55.16
CA LYS A 13 10.93 47.57 55.50
C LYS A 13 11.52 46.94 56.79
N ARG A 14 12.53 46.08 56.51
CA ARG A 14 13.86 45.84 57.17
C ARG A 14 14.09 44.51 57.90
N GLU A 15 15.02 43.74 57.31
CA GLU A 15 15.93 42.72 57.87
C GLU A 15 16.98 43.35 58.84
N PRO A 16 17.93 42.62 59.51
CA PRO A 16 18.37 41.22 59.28
C PRO A 16 18.70 40.34 60.52
N SER A 17 19.03 39.06 60.29
CA SER A 17 20.29 38.36 60.71
C SER A 17 20.14 36.86 61.08
N SER A 18 21.12 36.08 60.56
CA SER A 18 21.67 34.78 61.00
C SER A 18 20.85 33.78 61.86
N GLY A 19 20.74 32.54 61.36
CA GLY A 19 20.44 31.36 62.19
C GLY A 19 20.42 30.07 61.37
N SER A 20 21.42 29.19 61.55
CA SER A 20 21.46 27.86 60.92
C SER A 20 20.79 26.81 61.81
N ASN A 21 19.87 25.99 61.26
CA ASN A 21 19.91 24.53 61.44
C ASN A 21 18.84 23.77 60.62
N THR A 22 19.18 22.52 60.34
CA THR A 22 18.45 21.46 59.62
C THR A 22 17.02 21.17 60.11
N SER A 23 16.06 20.97 59.20
CA SER A 23 15.36 19.67 58.99
C SER A 23 14.14 19.72 58.03
N SER A 24 14.05 18.68 57.18
CA SER A 24 12.85 18.03 56.59
C SER A 24 11.54 18.79 56.23
N SER A 25 11.11 18.52 54.99
CA SER A 25 9.71 18.19 54.57
C SER A 25 8.75 19.29 54.08
N CYS A 26 7.95 18.89 53.07
CA CYS A 26 6.67 19.45 52.62
C CYS A 26 6.65 20.75 51.77
N SER A 27 6.78 20.65 50.45
CA SER A 27 6.24 21.65 49.47
C SER A 27 6.28 21.24 47.98
N ASP A 28 5.82 20.03 47.62
CA ASP A 28 5.80 19.56 46.21
C ASP A 28 4.43 19.08 45.69
N PHE A 29 3.31 19.58 46.26
CA PHE A 29 1.97 19.07 45.95
C PHE A 29 0.94 20.10 45.42
N PHE A 30 1.36 21.31 45.01
CA PHE A 30 0.42 22.36 44.57
C PHE A 30 0.72 23.08 43.25
N ILE A 31 1.75 22.67 42.50
CA ILE A 31 2.10 23.32 41.21
C ILE A 31 1.62 22.51 39.98
N ALA A 32 1.35 21.21 40.12
CA ALA A 32 0.95 20.35 39.00
C ALA A 32 -0.46 20.62 38.45
N THR A 33 -1.38 21.18 39.25
CA THR A 33 -2.82 21.21 38.92
C THR A 33 -3.28 22.44 38.14
N SER A 34 -2.47 23.50 38.07
CA SER A 34 -2.88 24.78 37.45
C SER A 34 -2.46 24.92 35.97
N ILE A 35 -1.51 24.12 35.50
CA ILE A 35 -1.02 24.17 34.11
C ILE A 35 -1.92 23.38 33.15
N SER A 36 -2.64 22.37 33.64
CA SER A 36 -3.46 21.47 32.80
C SER A 36 -4.75 22.12 32.28
N VAL A 37 -5.36 23.05 33.02
CA VAL A 37 -6.66 23.65 32.67
C VAL A 37 -6.54 24.66 31.51
N THR A 38 -5.46 25.44 31.46
CA THR A 38 -5.26 26.50 30.46
C THR A 38 -4.96 25.95 29.05
N VAL A 39 -4.27 24.82 28.95
CA VAL A 39 -3.93 24.17 27.66
C VAL A 39 -5.16 23.53 27.01
N VAL A 40 -6.08 22.97 27.81
CA VAL A 40 -7.34 22.39 27.33
C VAL A 40 -8.29 23.49 26.81
N ALA A 41 -8.39 24.62 27.49
CA ALA A 41 -9.23 25.74 27.07
C ALA A 41 -8.81 26.35 25.72
N CYS A 42 -7.51 26.56 25.49
CA CYS A 42 -7.01 27.02 24.18
C CYS A 42 -7.26 26.02 23.05
N SER A 43 -7.22 24.72 23.33
CA SER A 43 -7.43 23.67 22.31
C SER A 43 -8.88 23.60 21.82
N LEU A 44 -9.87 23.82 22.70
CA LEU A 44 -11.29 23.89 22.32
C LEU A 44 -11.63 25.12 21.48
N LEU A 45 -11.03 26.28 21.77
CA LEU A 45 -11.28 27.51 21.01
C LEU A 45 -10.77 27.42 19.56
N VAL A 46 -9.59 26.82 19.34
CA VAL A 46 -9.04 26.62 17.98
C VAL A 46 -9.87 25.62 17.15
N THR A 47 -10.44 24.59 17.78
CA THR A 47 -11.31 23.62 17.08
C THR A 47 -12.70 24.19 16.74
N LEU A 48 -13.23 25.11 17.56
CA LEU A 48 -14.50 25.79 17.26
C LEU A 48 -14.39 26.82 16.14
N GLN A 49 -13.22 27.46 15.98
CA GLN A 49 -13.00 28.46 14.93
C GLN A 49 -12.75 27.81 13.55
N MET A 50 -12.23 26.58 13.51
CA MET A 50 -12.02 25.82 12.28
C MET A 50 -13.28 25.16 11.71
N THR A 51 -14.31 24.90 12.52
CA THR A 51 -15.56 24.27 12.06
C THR A 51 -16.52 25.23 11.35
N ILE A 52 -16.38 26.55 11.56
CA ILE A 52 -17.22 27.56 10.91
C ILE A 52 -16.69 27.93 9.51
N ALA A 53 -15.38 27.79 9.25
CA ALA A 53 -14.73 28.17 7.99
C ALA A 53 -14.91 27.15 6.83
N VAL A 54 -15.66 26.07 7.02
CA VAL A 54 -15.90 25.03 6.00
C VAL A 54 -17.15 25.32 5.14
N PHE A 55 -18.00 26.27 5.57
CA PHE A 55 -19.06 26.82 4.74
C PHE A 55 -18.68 28.26 4.31
N GLN A 56 -18.70 28.49 2.99
CA GLN A 56 -18.27 29.71 2.28
C GLN A 56 -16.74 29.89 2.16
N GLY A 57 -16.23 29.70 0.94
CA GLY A 57 -14.81 29.82 0.65
C GLY A 57 -14.36 31.25 0.38
N PHE A 58 -13.49 31.78 1.24
CA PHE A 58 -12.55 32.86 0.92
C PHE A 58 -11.24 32.63 1.71
N ALA A 59 -10.11 32.54 1.01
CA ALA A 59 -8.80 32.31 1.62
C ALA A 59 -7.93 33.57 1.54
N CYS A 60 -7.96 34.40 2.58
CA CYS A 60 -6.96 35.47 2.75
C CYS A 60 -5.63 34.88 3.24
N ARG A 61 -4.54 35.21 2.55
CA ARG A 61 -3.18 34.84 2.97
C ARG A 61 -2.70 35.72 4.11
N SER A 62 -2.00 35.11 5.06
CA SER A 62 -1.01 35.79 5.90
C SER A 62 0.32 35.03 5.86
N GLN A 63 1.41 35.74 5.57
CA GLN A 63 2.77 35.19 5.65
C GLN A 63 3.29 35.39 7.08
N VAL A 64 3.76 34.33 7.72
CA VAL A 64 4.67 34.44 8.86
C VAL A 64 5.75 33.37 8.72
N SER A 65 7.00 33.81 8.71
CA SER A 65 8.19 32.96 8.59
C SER A 65 8.88 32.87 9.95
N PHE A 66 9.12 31.66 10.46
CA PHE A 66 9.97 31.45 11.65
C PHE A 66 11.13 30.52 11.32
N HIS A 67 12.34 31.03 11.50
CA HIS A 67 13.60 30.27 11.51
C HIS A 67 13.91 29.81 12.94
N ILE A 68 14.24 28.53 13.13
CA ILE A 68 14.82 27.98 14.37
C ILE A 68 15.99 27.05 13.97
N PRO A 69 17.12 27.00 14.72
CA PRO A 69 18.42 26.68 14.13
C PRO A 69 18.88 25.21 14.23
N LEU A 70 19.93 24.91 13.46
CA LEU A 70 20.67 23.65 13.46
C LEU A 70 21.33 23.36 14.82
N ILE A 71 21.16 22.15 15.34
CA ILE A 71 22.05 21.55 16.35
C ILE A 71 22.60 20.25 15.79
N ASN A 72 23.90 20.21 15.56
CA ASN A 72 24.62 18.99 15.22
C ASN A 72 24.70 18.05 16.43
N ARG A 73 24.41 16.76 16.23
CA ARG A 73 24.99 15.69 17.06
C ARG A 73 25.70 14.67 16.18
N VAL A 74 27.03 14.70 16.27
CA VAL A 74 27.90 13.66 15.72
C VAL A 74 27.85 12.46 16.64
N HIS A 75 27.44 11.30 16.14
CA HIS A 75 27.79 10.01 16.74
C HIS A 75 28.47 9.12 15.70
N LYS A 76 29.67 8.68 16.07
CA LYS A 76 30.61 7.95 15.23
C LYS A 76 30.77 6.57 15.85
N ALA A 77 30.08 5.57 15.31
CA ALA A 77 30.21 4.18 15.74
C ALA A 77 30.61 3.31 14.54
N ARG A 78 31.91 2.99 14.47
CA ARG A 78 32.39 1.80 13.75
C ARG A 78 32.19 0.62 14.68
N GLN A 79 31.54 -0.46 14.23
CA GLN A 79 32.03 -1.82 14.44
C GLN A 79 31.25 -2.87 13.63
N ASN A 80 31.99 -3.50 12.71
CA ASN A 80 32.02 -4.91 12.34
C ASN A 80 30.71 -5.72 12.42
N CYS A 81 30.21 -6.11 11.24
CA CYS A 81 29.34 -7.28 11.10
C CYS A 81 30.15 -8.56 11.35
N SER A 82 29.76 -9.37 12.33
CA SER A 82 30.12 -10.79 12.40
C SER A 82 29.05 -11.61 11.67
N VAL A 83 29.41 -12.16 10.51
CA VAL A 83 28.55 -13.09 9.77
C VAL A 83 28.76 -14.50 10.33
N ALA A 84 27.71 -15.11 10.84
CA ALA A 84 27.64 -16.55 11.11
C ALA A 84 26.72 -17.20 10.07
N ALA A 85 27.19 -18.27 9.44
CA ALA A 85 26.61 -18.82 8.21
C ALA A 85 25.58 -19.93 8.45
N ILE A 86 24.67 -20.13 7.48
CA ILE A 86 24.23 -21.47 7.05
C ILE A 86 24.20 -21.52 5.51
N GLU A 87 25.26 -22.16 4.98
CA GLU A 87 25.28 -23.11 3.86
C GLU A 87 24.52 -22.86 2.54
N SER A 88 25.32 -22.69 1.47
CA SER A 88 25.05 -23.17 0.12
C SER A 88 26.40 -23.33 -0.58
N LEU A 89 26.75 -24.52 -1.07
CA LEU A 89 28.04 -24.80 -1.69
C LEU A 89 28.37 -23.81 -2.83
N ALA A 90 29.59 -23.29 -2.81
CA ALA A 90 30.26 -22.66 -3.93
C ALA A 90 31.76 -22.97 -3.82
N GLU A 91 32.38 -23.38 -4.92
CA GLU A 91 33.78 -23.81 -4.94
C GLU A 91 34.75 -22.65 -4.69
N SER A 92 35.88 -22.97 -4.07
CA SER A 92 36.87 -22.02 -3.58
C SER A 92 37.78 -21.46 -4.68
N VAL A 93 38.00 -20.14 -4.67
CA VAL A 93 39.19 -19.52 -5.25
C VAL A 93 39.82 -18.60 -4.20
N SER A 94 41.09 -18.84 -3.91
CA SER A 94 41.90 -18.15 -2.89
C SER A 94 42.23 -16.70 -3.26
N VAL A 95 42.26 -15.81 -2.27
CA VAL A 95 42.73 -14.42 -2.39
C VAL A 95 43.86 -14.19 -1.38
N HIS A 96 45.01 -13.70 -1.84
CA HIS A 96 46.06 -13.14 -0.98
C HIS A 96 45.78 -11.63 -0.76
N ASN A 97 46.05 -11.16 0.46
CA ASN A 97 45.98 -9.74 0.83
C ASN A 97 47.26 -8.99 0.43
N GLU A 98 47.11 -7.75 -0.03
CA GLU A 98 48.04 -6.64 0.25
C GLU A 98 47.26 -5.31 0.37
N ASP A 99 47.85 -4.35 1.08
CA ASP A 99 47.18 -3.18 1.67
C ASP A 99 47.20 -1.88 0.83
N ASN A 100 46.30 -0.97 1.19
CA ASN A 100 46.37 0.50 1.02
C ASN A 100 46.57 1.10 -0.40
N GLN A 101 45.53 1.78 -0.92
CA GLN A 101 45.48 3.26 -0.96
C GLN A 101 44.15 3.80 -1.52
N PHE A 102 43.74 4.98 -1.04
CA PHE A 102 42.47 5.63 -1.36
C PHE A 102 42.51 6.32 -2.74
N SER A 103 41.95 5.70 -3.79
CA SER A 103 41.70 6.41 -5.06
C SER A 103 40.58 5.79 -5.90
N THR A 104 39.76 6.65 -6.51
CA THR A 104 38.81 6.41 -7.63
C THR A 104 38.13 5.04 -7.73
N ALA A 105 36.80 5.02 -7.51
CA ALA A 105 35.96 3.84 -7.69
C ALA A 105 36.12 3.18 -9.08
N ARG A 106 36.89 2.09 -9.13
CA ARG A 106 36.99 1.24 -10.32
C ARG A 106 35.66 0.52 -10.52
N ILE A 107 35.08 0.71 -11.71
CA ILE A 107 33.98 -0.12 -12.21
C ILE A 107 34.43 -1.57 -12.18
N VAL A 108 33.76 -2.39 -11.36
CA VAL A 108 34.02 -3.83 -11.29
C VAL A 108 33.62 -4.46 -12.63
N LYS A 109 34.61 -4.73 -13.49
CA LYS A 109 34.44 -5.63 -14.63
C LYS A 109 34.24 -7.05 -14.10
N GLY A 110 33.00 -7.38 -13.75
CA GLY A 110 32.61 -8.77 -13.52
C GLY A 110 32.80 -9.56 -14.82
N ARG A 111 33.62 -10.61 -14.79
CA ARG A 111 33.70 -11.59 -15.88
C ARG A 111 32.39 -12.38 -15.92
N GLY A 112 31.45 -11.92 -16.74
CA GLY A 112 30.25 -12.65 -17.12
C GLY A 112 29.85 -12.22 -18.54
N ASN A 113 29.73 -13.18 -19.45
CA ASN A 113 29.38 -12.95 -20.86
C ASN A 113 27.89 -12.60 -21.05
N ASP A 114 27.44 -11.53 -20.41
CA ASP A 114 26.15 -10.87 -20.70
C ASP A 114 26.43 -9.40 -21.06
N GLU A 115 27.39 -9.18 -21.97
CA GLU A 115 27.47 -7.93 -22.72
C GLU A 115 26.17 -7.80 -23.52
N THR A 116 25.24 -7.02 -23.00
CA THR A 116 23.94 -6.79 -23.63
C THR A 116 24.14 -6.19 -25.00
N LYS A 117 24.00 -7.02 -26.05
CA LYS A 117 23.86 -6.54 -27.43
C LYS A 117 22.76 -5.48 -27.44
N PRO A 118 22.97 -4.32 -28.09
CA PRO A 118 21.94 -3.29 -28.14
C PRO A 118 20.65 -3.88 -28.73
N HIS A 119 19.54 -3.78 -28.00
CA HIS A 119 18.26 -4.30 -28.44
C HIS A 119 17.87 -3.64 -29.77
N GLU A 120 17.71 -4.46 -30.80
CA GLU A 120 17.21 -4.02 -32.09
C GLU A 120 15.79 -3.45 -31.93
N TRP A 121 15.54 -2.30 -32.56
CA TRP A 121 14.25 -1.63 -32.46
C TRP A 121 13.20 -2.32 -33.32
N LYS A 122 12.11 -2.76 -32.70
CA LYS A 122 11.06 -3.56 -33.34
C LYS A 122 9.79 -2.76 -33.53
N LYS A 123 9.20 -2.90 -34.72
CA LYS A 123 7.86 -2.40 -35.07
C LYS A 123 7.02 -3.62 -35.41
N LEU A 124 6.12 -3.98 -34.50
CA LEU A 124 5.38 -5.23 -34.51
C LEU A 124 3.91 -4.99 -34.85
N CYS A 125 3.33 -5.84 -35.68
CA CYS A 125 1.92 -5.76 -36.03
C CYS A 125 1.05 -6.13 -34.82
N SER A 126 0.21 -5.20 -34.35
CA SER A 126 -0.68 -5.42 -33.21
C SER A 126 -1.64 -6.61 -33.39
N LYS A 127 -2.01 -6.94 -34.65
CA LYS A 127 -2.85 -8.10 -34.98
C LYS A 127 -2.12 -9.43 -34.69
N GLU A 128 -0.83 -9.53 -35.02
CA GLU A 128 0.01 -10.72 -34.75
C GLU A 128 0.20 -10.91 -33.24
N LEU A 129 0.34 -9.80 -32.50
CA LEU A 129 0.40 -9.81 -31.04
C LEU A 129 -0.97 -10.07 -30.36
N GLY A 130 -2.04 -10.23 -31.13
CA GLY A 130 -3.40 -10.46 -30.62
C GLY A 130 -4.02 -9.27 -29.88
N VAL A 131 -3.47 -8.07 -30.04
CA VAL A 131 -3.95 -6.82 -29.40
C VAL A 131 -5.26 -6.40 -30.08
N LYS A 132 -6.35 -6.41 -29.31
CA LYS A 132 -7.68 -6.01 -29.79
C LYS A 132 -8.00 -4.58 -29.36
N THR A 133 -8.16 -3.65 -30.32
CA THR A 133 -8.59 -2.27 -30.06
C THR A 133 -9.98 -2.16 -29.41
N SER A 134 -10.82 -3.20 -29.53
CA SER A 134 -12.10 -3.28 -28.81
C SER A 134 -11.93 -3.22 -27.29
N ARG A 135 -10.81 -3.74 -26.75
CA ARG A 135 -10.49 -3.75 -25.31
C ARG A 135 -10.01 -2.40 -24.75
N ILE A 136 -9.77 -1.40 -25.60
CA ILE A 136 -9.51 -0.03 -25.14
C ILE A 136 -10.84 0.55 -24.63
N THR A 137 -10.87 1.19 -23.46
CA THR A 137 -12.11 1.77 -22.92
C THR A 137 -12.64 2.91 -23.79
N ASN A 138 -13.94 3.18 -23.73
CA ASN A 138 -14.57 4.26 -24.50
C ASN A 138 -14.00 5.65 -24.12
N PRO A 139 -13.79 6.00 -22.83
CA PRO A 139 -13.01 7.16 -22.42
C PRO A 139 -11.63 7.29 -23.10
N ALA A 140 -10.81 6.23 -23.09
CA ALA A 140 -9.49 6.28 -23.72
C ALA A 140 -9.59 6.43 -25.25
N LYS A 141 -10.53 5.73 -25.92
CA LYS A 141 -10.81 5.89 -27.36
C LYS A 141 -11.23 7.34 -27.68
N PHE A 142 -12.06 7.97 -26.86
CA PHE A 142 -12.49 9.36 -27.04
C PHE A 142 -11.28 10.32 -27.01
N VAL A 143 -10.45 10.24 -25.97
CA VAL A 143 -9.26 11.09 -25.81
C VAL A 143 -8.27 10.89 -26.97
N LEU A 144 -7.97 9.64 -27.34
CA LEU A 144 -7.14 9.29 -28.49
C LEU A 144 -7.68 9.93 -29.79
N ASN A 145 -8.98 9.81 -30.05
CA ASN A 145 -9.61 10.34 -31.26
C ASN A 145 -9.62 11.87 -31.31
N VAL A 146 -9.87 12.56 -30.20
CA VAL A 146 -9.87 14.04 -30.15
C VAL A 146 -8.46 14.59 -30.42
N LEU A 147 -7.44 14.03 -29.78
CA LEU A 147 -6.05 14.44 -30.00
C LEU A 147 -5.58 14.12 -31.42
N LYS A 148 -5.91 12.93 -31.95
CA LYS A 148 -5.55 12.55 -33.33
C LYS A 148 -6.21 13.43 -34.38
N LYS A 149 -7.49 13.80 -34.19
CA LYS A 149 -8.22 14.75 -35.06
C LYS A 149 -7.61 16.16 -35.06
N LYS A 150 -6.95 16.57 -33.98
CA LYS A 150 -6.21 17.84 -33.88
C LYS A 150 -4.80 17.78 -34.50
N GLY A 151 -4.41 16.64 -35.09
CA GLY A 151 -3.12 16.47 -35.78
C GLY A 151 -1.97 15.97 -34.90
N TYR A 152 -2.20 15.69 -33.61
CA TYR A 152 -1.16 15.19 -32.72
C TYR A 152 -0.89 13.69 -32.91
N GLU A 153 0.36 13.28 -32.69
CA GLU A 153 0.69 11.87 -32.50
C GLU A 153 0.17 11.41 -31.12
N VAL A 154 -0.37 10.19 -31.05
CA VAL A 154 -0.87 9.61 -29.80
C VAL A 154 -0.54 8.12 -29.71
N TYR A 155 -0.14 7.70 -28.52
CA TYR A 155 0.26 6.33 -28.23
C TYR A 155 -0.34 5.89 -26.89
N LEU A 156 -0.82 4.66 -26.82
CA LEU A 156 -0.99 3.97 -25.54
C LEU A 156 0.38 3.50 -25.06
N VAL A 157 0.66 3.59 -23.77
CA VAL A 157 1.99 3.31 -23.20
C VAL A 157 1.93 2.56 -21.87
N GLY A 158 3.05 1.97 -21.45
CA GLY A 158 3.17 1.45 -20.09
C GLY A 158 2.40 0.16 -19.84
N GLY A 159 1.73 0.09 -18.68
CA GLY A 159 1.08 -1.13 -18.21
C GLY A 159 -0.07 -1.59 -19.11
N CYS A 160 -0.78 -0.66 -19.74
CA CYS A 160 -1.94 -0.99 -20.59
C CYS A 160 -1.54 -1.77 -21.85
N VAL A 161 -0.43 -1.39 -22.50
CA VAL A 161 0.08 -2.07 -23.71
C VAL A 161 0.49 -3.51 -23.40
N ARG A 162 1.24 -3.70 -22.32
CA ARG A 162 1.64 -5.00 -21.79
C ARG A 162 0.44 -5.89 -21.47
N ASP A 163 -0.56 -5.35 -20.78
CA ASP A 163 -1.74 -6.10 -20.37
C ASP A 163 -2.60 -6.50 -21.58
N LEU A 164 -2.72 -5.63 -22.60
CA LEU A 164 -3.36 -5.95 -23.88
C LEU A 164 -2.66 -7.10 -24.62
N ILE A 165 -1.32 -7.08 -24.70
CA ILE A 165 -0.49 -8.13 -25.34
C ILE A 165 -0.62 -9.46 -24.59
N LEU A 166 -0.60 -9.42 -23.25
CA LEU A 166 -0.83 -10.57 -22.39
C LEU A 166 -2.30 -11.04 -22.36
N LYS A 167 -3.19 -10.42 -23.15
CA LYS A 167 -4.64 -10.69 -23.20
C LYS A 167 -5.33 -10.56 -21.84
N ARG A 168 -4.79 -9.76 -20.92
CA ARG A 168 -5.38 -9.42 -19.62
C ARG A 168 -6.18 -8.11 -19.70
N THR A 169 -6.92 -7.79 -18.65
CA THR A 169 -7.59 -6.48 -18.50
C THR A 169 -6.60 -5.45 -17.96
N PRO A 170 -6.35 -4.33 -18.66
CA PRO A 170 -5.63 -3.18 -18.11
C PRO A 170 -6.39 -2.57 -16.93
N LYS A 171 -5.65 -2.01 -15.96
CA LYS A 171 -6.25 -1.22 -14.87
C LYS A 171 -6.63 0.19 -15.34
N ASP A 172 -5.73 0.77 -16.10
CA ASP A 172 -5.68 2.16 -16.54
C ASP A 172 -5.21 2.20 -18.02
N PHE A 173 -5.40 3.34 -18.68
CA PHE A 173 -4.97 3.57 -20.06
C PHE A 173 -4.19 4.88 -20.15
N ASP A 174 -2.87 4.78 -19.96
CA ASP A 174 -1.94 5.90 -20.11
C ASP A 174 -1.80 6.28 -21.58
N ILE A 175 -2.06 7.54 -21.92
CA ILE A 175 -1.82 8.12 -23.24
C ILE A 175 -0.55 8.97 -23.21
N LEU A 176 0.27 8.86 -24.26
CA LEU A 176 1.39 9.74 -24.54
C LEU A 176 1.12 10.47 -25.86
N THR A 177 1.31 11.79 -25.89
CA THR A 177 1.01 12.63 -27.05
C THR A 177 2.16 13.56 -27.44
N SER A 178 2.19 13.99 -28.70
CA SER A 178 3.05 15.11 -29.16
C SER A 178 2.51 16.48 -28.78
N ALA A 179 1.26 16.58 -28.30
CA ALA A 179 0.70 17.80 -27.75
C ALA A 179 1.41 18.21 -26.44
N GLU A 180 1.64 19.49 -26.24
CA GLU A 180 2.00 20.05 -24.94
C GLU A 180 0.84 19.92 -23.94
N LEU A 181 1.10 19.86 -22.63
CA LEU A 181 0.00 19.76 -21.64
C LEU A 181 -1.01 20.91 -21.73
N LYS A 182 -0.54 22.12 -22.07
CA LYS A 182 -1.41 23.29 -22.31
C LYS A 182 -2.24 23.18 -23.60
N GLU A 183 -1.87 22.30 -24.52
CA GLU A 183 -2.69 21.96 -25.70
C GLU A 183 -3.73 20.90 -25.36
N VAL A 184 -3.36 19.90 -24.54
CA VAL A 184 -4.29 18.91 -23.99
C VAL A 184 -5.40 19.61 -23.18
N MET A 185 -5.06 20.52 -22.26
CA MET A 185 -6.06 21.33 -21.54
C MET A 185 -6.97 22.16 -22.46
N ARG A 186 -6.45 22.66 -23.60
CA ARG A 186 -7.27 23.37 -24.60
C ARG A 186 -8.11 22.44 -25.49
N ALA A 187 -7.82 21.14 -25.49
CA ALA A 187 -8.57 20.13 -26.23
C ALA A 187 -9.73 19.54 -25.43
N PHE A 188 -9.68 19.59 -24.08
CA PHE A 188 -10.65 18.96 -23.19
C PHE A 188 -11.10 19.94 -22.08
N PRO A 189 -12.38 20.35 -22.04
CA PRO A 189 -12.89 21.31 -21.04
C PRO A 189 -12.72 20.84 -19.59
N HIS A 190 -12.87 19.54 -19.33
CA HIS A 190 -12.68 18.93 -18.01
C HIS A 190 -11.31 18.25 -17.95
N CYS A 191 -10.26 19.07 -17.85
CA CYS A 191 -8.89 18.62 -17.79
C CYS A 191 -8.08 19.45 -16.78
N GLU A 192 -7.33 18.78 -15.90
CA GLU A 192 -6.41 19.41 -14.97
C GLU A 192 -4.97 18.90 -15.16
N ILE A 193 -3.97 19.73 -14.86
CA ILE A 193 -2.57 19.28 -14.79
C ILE A 193 -2.24 18.94 -13.34
N VAL A 194 -1.91 17.68 -13.09
CA VAL A 194 -1.49 17.16 -11.78
C VAL A 194 0.00 16.83 -11.78
N GLY A 195 0.59 16.74 -10.59
CA GLY A 195 1.97 16.32 -10.39
C GLY A 195 2.99 17.46 -10.53
N ARG A 196 3.78 17.72 -9.47
CA ARG A 196 4.81 18.78 -9.49
C ARG A 196 6.12 18.37 -10.17
N ARG A 197 6.53 17.09 -10.02
CA ARG A 197 7.81 16.57 -10.57
C ARG A 197 7.64 15.96 -11.96
N PHE A 198 6.50 15.31 -12.18
CA PHE A 198 6.11 14.66 -13.43
C PHE A 198 4.70 15.17 -13.76
N PRO A 199 4.58 16.34 -14.41
CA PRO A 199 3.29 16.91 -14.73
C PRO A 199 2.62 16.08 -15.82
N ILE A 200 1.36 15.72 -15.60
CA ILE A 200 0.48 15.02 -16.55
C ILE A 200 -0.90 15.67 -16.53
N CYS A 201 -1.68 15.47 -17.59
CA CYS A 201 -3.08 15.86 -17.63
C CYS A 201 -3.96 14.70 -17.14
N HIS A 202 -4.87 14.98 -16.22
CA HIS A 202 -6.05 14.15 -15.97
C HIS A 202 -7.19 14.68 -16.84
N VAL A 203 -7.62 13.88 -17.82
CA VAL A 203 -8.79 14.20 -18.64
C VAL A 203 -9.98 13.42 -18.09
N HIS A 204 -11.01 14.15 -17.63
CA HIS A 204 -12.24 13.55 -17.14
C HIS A 204 -13.20 13.29 -18.31
N VAL A 205 -13.67 12.05 -18.44
CA VAL A 205 -14.62 11.61 -19.44
C VAL A 205 -15.62 10.70 -18.75
N ASP A 206 -16.87 11.17 -18.62
CA ASP A 206 -17.89 10.57 -17.78
C ASP A 206 -17.35 10.38 -16.33
N ASP A 207 -17.59 9.25 -15.69
CA ASP A 207 -17.05 8.90 -14.36
C ASP A 207 -15.58 8.41 -14.39
N ALA A 208 -14.90 8.49 -15.54
CA ALA A 208 -13.54 7.98 -15.71
C ALA A 208 -12.49 9.09 -15.86
N ILE A 209 -11.27 8.81 -15.40
CA ILE A 209 -10.09 9.65 -15.59
C ILE A 209 -9.13 8.94 -16.56
N VAL A 210 -8.67 9.66 -17.57
CA VAL A 210 -7.66 9.22 -18.53
C VAL A 210 -6.39 10.04 -18.33
N GLU A 211 -5.28 9.37 -18.02
CA GLU A 211 -3.97 10.03 -17.86
C GLU A 211 -3.36 10.32 -19.24
N VAL A 212 -3.02 11.60 -19.48
CA VAL A 212 -2.39 12.07 -20.71
C VAL A 212 -1.06 12.75 -20.39
N SER A 213 0.03 12.20 -20.92
CA SER A 213 1.41 12.69 -20.79
C SER A 213 1.95 13.20 -22.12
N SER A 214 2.98 14.05 -22.10
CA SER A 214 3.60 14.60 -23.32
C SER A 214 5.04 14.15 -23.50
N PHE A 215 5.54 14.10 -24.74
CA PHE A 215 6.97 13.92 -24.99
C PHE A 215 7.84 15.06 -24.41
N SER A 216 7.27 16.26 -24.22
CA SER A 216 7.96 17.40 -23.62
C SER A 216 8.13 17.26 -22.10
N THR A 217 7.22 16.54 -21.43
CA THR A 217 7.18 16.42 -19.95
C THR A 217 8.18 15.42 -19.38
N THR A 218 9.04 14.83 -20.23
CA THR A 218 10.21 14.05 -19.76
C THR A 218 10.98 14.85 -18.74
N GLY A 219 11.06 14.33 -17.50
CA GLY A 219 11.51 15.10 -16.34
C GLY A 219 12.89 15.74 -16.53
N ARG A 220 13.12 16.88 -15.89
CA ARG A 220 14.41 17.60 -15.87
C ARG A 220 15.51 16.80 -15.14
N ARG A 221 15.91 15.64 -15.66
CA ARG A 221 17.11 14.84 -15.31
C ARG A 221 17.22 13.61 -16.22
N SER A 222 17.99 13.74 -17.29
CA SER A 222 19.02 12.72 -17.55
C SER A 222 20.36 13.44 -17.52
N LYS A 223 21.23 13.10 -16.56
CA LYS A 223 22.65 13.50 -16.62
C LYS A 223 23.44 12.65 -17.63
N PHE A 224 22.85 11.55 -18.11
CA PHE A 224 23.41 10.77 -19.19
C PHE A 224 23.07 11.43 -20.52
N SER A 225 24.10 11.90 -21.22
CA SER A 225 24.03 12.26 -22.63
C SER A 225 23.83 10.98 -23.45
N LEU A 226 22.55 10.63 -23.62
CA LEU A 226 22.13 9.49 -24.44
C LEU A 226 22.45 9.82 -25.91
N ARG A 227 23.55 9.25 -26.42
CA ARG A 227 23.93 9.41 -27.83
C ARG A 227 22.82 8.86 -28.72
N LYS A 228 22.35 9.67 -29.67
CA LYS A 228 21.37 9.26 -30.68
C LYS A 228 21.88 8.00 -31.40
N PRO A 229 21.12 6.88 -31.41
CA PRO A 229 21.52 5.68 -32.14
C PRO A 229 21.75 5.97 -33.62
N LYS A 230 22.77 5.34 -34.22
CA LYS A 230 23.11 5.59 -35.63
C LYS A 230 21.94 5.16 -36.52
N GLY A 231 21.57 6.01 -37.48
CA GLY A 231 20.53 5.71 -38.49
C GLY A 231 19.07 5.92 -38.04
N CYS A 232 18.78 6.40 -36.83
CA CYS A 232 17.40 6.66 -36.44
C CYS A 232 16.84 8.01 -36.92
N ASN A 233 15.58 7.99 -37.38
CA ASN A 233 14.81 9.21 -37.59
C ASN A 233 14.41 9.85 -36.25
N GLU A 234 14.01 11.12 -36.31
CA GLU A 234 13.72 11.90 -35.10
C GLU A 234 12.51 11.37 -34.31
N SER A 235 11.48 10.86 -34.99
CA SER A 235 10.28 10.32 -34.34
C SER A 235 10.60 9.07 -33.50
N ASP A 236 11.39 8.13 -34.05
CA ASP A 236 11.82 6.93 -33.32
C ASP A 236 12.76 7.29 -32.16
N PHE A 237 13.62 8.31 -32.31
CA PHE A 237 14.46 8.82 -31.22
C PHE A 237 13.64 9.42 -30.06
N ILE A 238 12.60 10.22 -30.36
CA ILE A 238 11.72 10.80 -29.34
C ILE A 238 10.92 9.71 -28.60
N ARG A 239 10.38 8.71 -29.32
CA ARG A 239 9.71 7.56 -28.71
C ARG A 239 10.65 6.75 -27.82
N TRP A 240 11.83 6.37 -28.33
CA TRP A 240 12.87 5.68 -27.56
C TRP A 240 13.28 6.46 -26.30
N ARG A 241 13.45 7.79 -26.39
CA ARG A 241 13.79 8.65 -25.24
C ARG A 241 12.74 8.59 -24.14
N ASN A 242 11.45 8.47 -24.47
CA ASN A 242 10.39 8.27 -23.48
C ASN A 242 10.49 6.87 -22.86
N CYS A 243 10.70 5.83 -23.66
CA CYS A 243 10.84 4.45 -23.19
C CYS A 243 11.99 4.27 -22.20
N VAL A 244 13.16 4.86 -22.47
CA VAL A 244 14.37 4.76 -21.61
C VAL A 244 14.14 5.32 -20.19
N GLN A 245 13.21 6.26 -20.01
CA GLN A 245 12.90 6.87 -18.71
C GLN A 245 11.91 6.06 -17.86
N ARG A 246 11.41 4.92 -18.37
CA ARG A 246 10.44 4.08 -17.66
C ARG A 246 11.13 3.10 -16.70
N ASP A 247 10.33 2.49 -15.84
CA ASP A 247 10.78 1.64 -14.75
C ASP A 247 11.27 0.27 -15.24
N PHE A 248 10.43 -0.46 -15.99
CA PHE A 248 10.68 -1.85 -16.39
C PHE A 248 10.53 -2.05 -17.90
N THR A 249 11.33 -2.96 -18.47
CA THR A 249 11.36 -3.28 -19.91
C THR A 249 9.97 -3.58 -20.47
N ILE A 250 9.18 -4.39 -19.76
CA ILE A 250 7.81 -4.75 -20.13
C ILE A 250 6.80 -3.59 -20.06
N ASN A 251 7.15 -2.48 -19.40
CA ASN A 251 6.39 -1.21 -19.42
C ASN A 251 6.97 -0.19 -20.43
N GLY A 252 8.08 -0.53 -21.09
CA GLY A 252 8.73 0.29 -22.12
C GLY A 252 8.07 0.20 -23.50
N LEU A 253 6.96 -0.54 -23.63
CA LEU A 253 6.22 -0.73 -24.87
C LEU A 253 5.30 0.45 -25.16
N MET A 254 5.17 0.79 -26.44
CA MET A 254 4.25 1.80 -26.95
C MET A 254 3.36 1.22 -28.05
N PHE A 255 2.09 1.61 -28.12
CA PHE A 255 1.15 1.13 -29.12
C PHE A 255 0.45 2.31 -29.80
N ASP A 256 0.57 2.40 -31.13
CA ASP A 256 -0.26 3.28 -31.96
C ASP A 256 -1.51 2.50 -32.42
N PRO A 257 -2.71 2.84 -31.91
CA PRO A 257 -3.95 2.15 -32.28
C PRO A 257 -4.46 2.50 -33.69
N PHE A 258 -3.96 3.59 -34.30
CA PHE A 258 -4.32 4.03 -35.64
C PHE A 258 -3.43 3.36 -36.70
N ALA A 259 -2.10 3.40 -36.50
CA ALA A 259 -1.16 2.67 -37.36
C ALA A 259 -1.16 1.15 -37.10
N ARG A 260 -1.75 0.70 -35.98
CA ARG A 260 -1.80 -0.71 -35.53
C ARG A 260 -0.41 -1.30 -35.26
N ILE A 261 0.56 -0.48 -34.86
CA ILE A 261 1.95 -0.86 -34.59
C ILE A 261 2.23 -0.80 -33.09
N VAL A 262 2.82 -1.87 -32.55
CA VAL A 262 3.50 -1.86 -31.25
C VAL A 262 4.99 -1.63 -31.48
N TYR A 263 5.53 -0.62 -30.80
CA TYR A 263 6.96 -0.32 -30.81
C TYR A 263 7.62 -0.92 -29.57
N ASP A 264 8.67 -1.70 -29.78
CA ASP A 264 9.58 -2.15 -28.73
C ASP A 264 10.99 -1.63 -29.01
N TYR A 265 11.44 -0.78 -28.11
CA TYR A 265 12.70 -0.03 -28.18
C TYR A 265 13.74 -0.55 -27.18
N ILE A 266 13.35 -1.44 -26.26
CA ILE A 266 14.07 -1.75 -25.02
C ILE A 266 14.17 -3.27 -24.76
N GLY A 267 13.43 -4.10 -25.50
CA GLY A 267 13.38 -5.56 -25.31
C GLY A 267 12.27 -6.01 -24.34
N GLY A 268 11.17 -5.26 -24.30
CA GLY A 268 10.01 -5.58 -23.45
C GLY A 268 9.29 -6.87 -23.89
N MET A 269 9.31 -7.20 -25.18
CA MET A 269 8.69 -8.40 -25.72
C MET A 269 9.44 -9.68 -25.34
N GLU A 270 10.78 -9.66 -25.35
CA GLU A 270 11.60 -10.78 -24.87
C GLU A 270 11.38 -11.05 -23.38
N ASP A 271 11.24 -10.00 -22.57
CA ASP A 271 10.98 -10.14 -21.14
C ASP A 271 9.54 -10.57 -20.84
N ILE A 272 8.56 -10.14 -21.65
CA ILE A 272 7.21 -10.74 -21.63
C ILE A 272 7.26 -12.24 -21.94
N GLN A 273 7.96 -12.64 -23.01
CA GLN A 273 8.10 -14.05 -23.41
C GLN A 273 8.82 -14.89 -22.34
N LYS A 274 9.83 -14.32 -21.67
CA LYS A 274 10.60 -14.97 -20.60
C LYS A 274 9.94 -14.86 -19.23
N ALA A 275 8.76 -14.23 -19.12
CA ALA A 275 8.05 -13.92 -17.88
C ALA A 275 8.95 -13.20 -16.83
N LYS A 276 9.68 -12.17 -17.27
CA LYS A 276 10.66 -11.43 -16.46
C LYS A 276 10.26 -9.98 -16.20
N VAL A 277 10.51 -9.53 -14.97
CA VAL A 277 10.55 -8.11 -14.59
C VAL A 277 12.03 -7.69 -14.52
N ARG A 278 12.45 -6.85 -15.45
CA ARG A 278 13.79 -6.25 -15.53
C ARG A 278 13.68 -4.73 -15.58
N CYS A 279 14.52 -4.02 -14.82
CA CYS A 279 14.62 -2.57 -14.90
C CYS A 279 15.19 -2.11 -16.26
N ILE A 280 14.78 -0.94 -16.76
CA ILE A 280 15.35 -0.41 -18.02
C ILE A 280 16.76 0.16 -17.79
N ALA A 281 16.91 1.00 -16.78
CA ALA A 281 18.20 1.40 -16.25
C ALA A 281 18.70 0.35 -15.23
N PRO A 282 20.02 0.26 -14.97
CA PRO A 282 20.57 -0.59 -13.91
C PRO A 282 19.80 -0.42 -12.59
N ALA A 283 19.46 -1.53 -11.96
CA ALA A 283 18.45 -1.56 -10.91
C ALA A 283 18.86 -0.77 -9.66
N ASN A 284 20.17 -0.74 -9.35
CA ASN A 284 20.73 0.12 -8.31
C ASN A 284 20.45 1.62 -8.56
N ILE A 285 20.72 2.12 -9.76
CA ILE A 285 20.46 3.51 -10.15
C ILE A 285 18.95 3.79 -10.14
N SER A 286 18.17 2.87 -10.70
CA SER A 286 16.72 2.99 -10.82
C SER A 286 16.02 3.09 -9.46
N PHE A 287 16.41 2.26 -8.49
CA PHE A 287 15.82 2.24 -7.15
C PHE A 287 16.37 3.35 -6.23
N VAL A 288 17.58 3.86 -6.46
CA VAL A 288 18.09 5.06 -5.78
C VAL A 288 17.39 6.33 -6.28
N GLU A 289 17.03 6.39 -7.57
CA GLU A 289 16.25 7.50 -8.13
C GLU A 289 14.80 7.52 -7.60
N ASP A 290 14.11 6.38 -7.65
CA ASP A 290 12.76 6.21 -7.11
C ASP A 290 12.60 4.82 -6.47
N CYS A 291 12.71 4.76 -5.15
CA CYS A 291 12.58 3.51 -4.38
C CYS A 291 11.15 2.94 -4.41
N ALA A 292 10.12 3.71 -4.81
CA ALA A 292 8.79 3.16 -5.04
C ALA A 292 8.77 2.19 -6.24
N ARG A 293 9.77 2.23 -7.12
CA ARG A 293 9.96 1.21 -8.16
C ARG A 293 10.20 -0.19 -7.59
N ILE A 294 10.71 -0.35 -6.36
CA ILE A 294 10.83 -1.65 -5.69
C ILE A 294 9.42 -2.25 -5.47
N LEU A 295 8.53 -1.50 -4.82
CA LEU A 295 7.14 -1.94 -4.57
C LEU A 295 6.36 -2.14 -5.87
N ARG A 296 6.50 -1.21 -6.82
CA ARG A 296 5.87 -1.32 -8.15
C ARG A 296 6.38 -2.53 -8.93
N GLY A 297 7.65 -2.90 -8.77
CA GLY A 297 8.22 -4.14 -9.30
C GLY A 297 7.60 -5.38 -8.67
N VAL A 298 7.46 -5.41 -7.34
CA VAL A 298 6.82 -6.51 -6.60
C VAL A 298 5.36 -6.68 -7.03
N ARG A 299 4.61 -5.57 -7.09
CA ARG A 299 3.23 -5.50 -7.60
C ARG A 299 3.09 -6.09 -9.01
N ILE A 300 3.98 -5.73 -9.92
CA ILE A 300 3.98 -6.22 -11.30
C ILE A 300 4.33 -7.72 -11.34
N ALA A 301 5.38 -8.14 -10.62
CA ALA A 301 5.77 -9.54 -10.53
C ALA A 301 4.65 -10.42 -9.94
N ALA A 302 3.99 -9.96 -8.88
CA ALA A 302 2.85 -10.60 -8.24
C ALA A 302 1.66 -10.77 -9.21
N ARG A 303 1.14 -9.66 -9.74
CA ARG A 303 -0.02 -9.63 -10.65
C ARG A 303 0.21 -10.46 -11.90
N LEU A 304 1.40 -10.40 -12.50
CA LEU A 304 1.70 -11.16 -13.72
C LEU A 304 2.16 -12.60 -13.44
N ARG A 305 2.51 -12.94 -12.19
CA ARG A 305 3.24 -14.15 -11.79
C ARG A 305 4.61 -14.28 -12.51
N PHE A 306 5.25 -13.13 -12.76
CA PHE A 306 6.57 -13.02 -13.39
C PHE A 306 7.70 -13.11 -12.36
N GLN A 307 8.90 -13.51 -12.79
CA GLN A 307 10.10 -13.53 -11.96
C GLN A 307 10.94 -12.27 -12.18
N PHE A 308 11.70 -11.82 -11.19
CA PHE A 308 12.67 -10.74 -11.43
C PHE A 308 13.88 -11.26 -12.22
N SER A 309 14.52 -10.38 -12.98
CA SER A 309 15.88 -10.63 -13.49
C SER A 309 16.87 -10.81 -12.31
N ARG A 310 18.02 -11.48 -12.53
CA ARG A 310 19.01 -11.73 -11.45
C ARG A 310 19.45 -10.42 -10.78
N GLU A 311 19.85 -9.44 -11.59
CA GLU A 311 20.25 -8.10 -11.14
C GLU A 311 19.11 -7.40 -10.39
N THR A 312 17.92 -7.35 -10.98
CA THR A 312 16.75 -6.70 -10.34
C THR A 312 16.40 -7.36 -9.01
N SER A 313 16.46 -8.69 -8.92
CA SER A 313 16.19 -9.45 -7.70
C SER A 313 17.20 -9.21 -6.57
N HIS A 314 18.45 -8.90 -6.93
CA HIS A 314 19.51 -8.57 -5.98
C HIS A 314 19.23 -7.20 -5.34
N PHE A 315 19.06 -6.16 -6.17
CA PHE A 315 18.84 -4.80 -5.69
C PHE A 315 17.45 -4.58 -5.05
N VAL A 316 16.44 -5.40 -5.37
CA VAL A 316 15.16 -5.42 -4.62
C VAL A 316 15.38 -5.80 -3.15
N LYS A 317 16.32 -6.71 -2.85
CA LYS A 317 16.68 -7.09 -1.48
C LYS A 317 17.68 -6.10 -0.87
N GLU A 318 18.75 -5.76 -1.57
CA GLU A 318 19.82 -4.89 -1.05
C GLU A 318 19.33 -3.49 -0.67
N LEU A 319 18.35 -2.96 -1.42
CA LEU A 319 17.82 -1.62 -1.20
C LEU A 319 16.46 -1.62 -0.49
N SER A 320 16.09 -2.71 0.20
CA SER A 320 14.83 -2.83 0.98
C SER A 320 14.59 -1.63 1.90
N ASP A 321 15.63 -1.21 2.61
CA ASP A 321 15.54 -0.22 3.68
C ASP A 321 15.33 1.20 3.11
N SER A 322 15.52 1.38 1.80
CA SER A 322 15.17 2.63 1.11
C SER A 322 13.68 2.95 1.17
N LEU A 323 12.82 1.94 1.36
CA LEU A 323 11.38 2.10 1.52
C LEU A 323 11.00 2.95 2.74
N LEU A 324 11.81 2.96 3.81
CA LEU A 324 11.59 3.80 4.99
C LEU A 324 11.70 5.30 4.68
N ARG A 325 12.23 5.69 3.50
CA ARG A 325 12.30 7.08 3.03
C ARG A 325 11.13 7.49 2.14
N LEU A 326 10.24 6.57 1.76
CA LEU A 326 9.05 6.89 0.99
C LEU A 326 8.00 7.57 1.88
N ASP A 327 7.21 8.46 1.28
CA ASP A 327 6.07 9.02 1.99
C ASP A 327 5.01 7.93 2.25
N LYS A 328 4.36 8.02 3.42
CA LYS A 328 3.35 7.05 3.87
C LYS A 328 2.20 6.89 2.87
N GLY A 329 1.86 7.95 2.12
CA GLY A 329 0.84 7.93 1.08
C GLY A 329 1.24 7.07 -0.13
N ARG A 330 2.49 7.19 -0.60
CA ARG A 330 3.02 6.35 -1.69
C ARG A 330 3.14 4.89 -1.27
N ILE A 331 3.56 4.62 -0.04
CA ILE A 331 3.56 3.25 0.51
C ILE A 331 2.14 2.69 0.54
N HIS A 332 1.18 3.46 1.09
CA HIS A 332 -0.24 3.07 1.11
C HIS A 332 -0.79 2.79 -0.29
N MET A 333 -0.48 3.64 -1.28
CA MET A 333 -0.93 3.46 -2.65
C MET A 333 -0.38 2.17 -3.29
N GLU A 334 0.92 1.89 -3.17
CA GLU A 334 1.51 0.66 -3.72
C GLU A 334 1.01 -0.59 -2.99
N MET A 335 0.82 -0.53 -1.66
CA MET A 335 0.20 -1.60 -0.88
C MET A 335 -1.26 -1.84 -1.29
N ASN A 336 -2.04 -0.78 -1.51
CA ASN A 336 -3.42 -0.91 -1.97
C ASN A 336 -3.49 -1.55 -3.35
N TYR A 337 -2.62 -1.15 -4.30
CA TYR A 337 -2.57 -1.80 -5.61
C TYR A 337 -2.12 -3.27 -5.56
N MET A 338 -1.37 -3.67 -4.53
CA MET A 338 -1.00 -5.06 -4.32
C MET A 338 -2.14 -5.89 -3.72
N LEU A 339 -2.85 -5.33 -2.73
CA LEU A 339 -3.83 -6.07 -1.92
C LEU A 339 -5.29 -5.97 -2.39
N ALA A 340 -5.65 -5.00 -3.23
CA ALA A 340 -7.05 -4.74 -3.62
C ALA A 340 -7.41 -5.09 -5.08
N TYR A 341 -6.45 -5.56 -5.89
CA TYR A 341 -6.57 -5.68 -7.36
C TYR A 341 -6.38 -7.12 -7.90
N GLY A 342 -6.50 -8.13 -7.03
CA GLY A 342 -6.49 -9.56 -7.43
C GLY A 342 -5.10 -10.18 -7.52
N SER A 343 -4.19 -9.78 -6.63
CA SER A 343 -2.84 -10.37 -6.50
C SER A 343 -2.26 -10.29 -5.08
N ALA A 344 -3.10 -10.16 -4.06
CA ALA A 344 -2.73 -9.95 -2.68
C ALA A 344 -1.90 -11.11 -2.10
N GLU A 345 -2.32 -12.35 -2.33
CA GLU A 345 -1.60 -13.57 -1.91
C GLU A 345 -0.20 -13.60 -2.53
N ALA A 346 -0.14 -13.32 -3.84
CA ALA A 346 1.10 -13.29 -4.62
C ALA A 346 2.06 -12.20 -4.12
N SER A 347 1.51 -11.02 -3.83
CA SER A 347 2.24 -9.88 -3.31
C SER A 347 2.80 -10.16 -1.92
N LEU A 348 2.01 -10.69 -0.99
CA LEU A 348 2.48 -11.05 0.35
C LEU A 348 3.62 -12.08 0.30
N ARG A 349 3.53 -13.11 -0.57
CA ARG A 349 4.64 -14.06 -0.77
C ARG A 349 5.90 -13.39 -1.32
N LEU A 350 5.78 -12.43 -2.25
CA LEU A 350 6.94 -11.73 -2.79
C LEU A 350 7.55 -10.74 -1.78
N LEU A 351 6.72 -9.99 -1.04
CA LEU A 351 7.18 -9.14 0.06
C LEU A 351 7.94 -9.97 1.10
N TRP A 352 7.40 -11.14 1.49
CA TRP A 352 8.08 -12.07 2.39
C TRP A 352 9.39 -12.61 1.80
N LYS A 353 9.38 -13.06 0.54
CA LYS A 353 10.57 -13.60 -0.14
C LYS A 353 11.75 -12.63 -0.17
N PHE A 354 11.49 -11.33 -0.28
CA PHE A 354 12.51 -10.29 -0.45
C PHE A 354 12.88 -9.52 0.83
N GLY A 355 12.25 -9.80 1.97
CA GLY A 355 12.53 -9.09 3.23
C GLY A 355 11.75 -7.78 3.42
N LEU A 356 10.76 -7.52 2.55
CA LEU A 356 10.00 -6.27 2.53
C LEU A 356 8.79 -6.32 3.46
N LEU A 357 8.30 -7.52 3.81
CA LEU A 357 7.16 -7.66 4.70
C LEU A 357 7.51 -7.22 6.13
N GLU A 358 8.73 -7.47 6.59
CA GLU A 358 9.24 -7.00 7.89
C GLU A 358 9.30 -5.48 8.00
N ILE A 359 9.41 -4.77 6.88
CA ILE A 359 9.42 -3.31 6.85
C ILE A 359 7.98 -2.77 6.82
N LEU A 360 7.12 -3.37 5.99
CA LEU A 360 5.79 -2.84 5.67
C LEU A 360 4.68 -3.34 6.58
N LEU A 361 4.73 -4.60 7.01
CA LEU A 361 3.73 -5.27 7.83
C LEU A 361 4.44 -6.13 8.92
N PRO A 362 5.14 -5.50 9.89
CA PRO A 362 6.02 -6.21 10.83
C PRO A 362 5.29 -7.24 11.69
N ILE A 363 4.03 -6.95 12.04
CA ILE A 363 3.12 -7.84 12.78
C ILE A 363 2.88 -9.14 12.01
N GLN A 364 2.45 -9.05 10.75
CA GLN A 364 2.24 -10.22 9.90
C GLN A 364 3.55 -10.93 9.53
N ALA A 365 4.67 -10.23 9.48
CA ALA A 365 5.97 -10.88 9.34
C ALA A 365 6.35 -11.70 10.59
N SER A 366 6.08 -11.18 11.79
CA SER A 366 6.29 -11.89 13.07
C SER A 366 5.49 -13.20 13.14
N TYR A 367 4.24 -13.16 12.68
CA TYR A 367 3.42 -14.35 12.49
C TYR A 367 4.07 -15.41 11.57
N LEU A 368 4.60 -15.00 10.40
CA LEU A 368 5.28 -15.94 9.50
C LEU A 368 6.55 -16.55 10.13
N ILE A 369 7.31 -15.76 10.90
CA ILE A 369 8.53 -16.25 11.56
C ILE A 369 8.18 -17.25 12.68
N SER A 370 7.22 -16.93 13.54
CA SER A 370 6.80 -17.79 14.66
C SER A 370 6.29 -19.16 14.21
N HIS A 371 5.62 -19.23 13.05
CA HIS A 371 5.14 -20.48 12.46
C HIS A 371 6.17 -21.17 11.53
N GLY A 372 7.45 -20.74 11.57
CA GLY A 372 8.54 -21.34 10.81
C GLY A 372 8.39 -21.24 9.28
N PHE A 373 7.64 -20.25 8.79
CA PHE A 373 7.28 -20.12 7.37
C PHE A 373 8.46 -19.55 6.55
N ARG A 374 9.14 -20.42 5.80
CA ARG A 374 10.40 -20.06 5.11
C ARG A 374 10.16 -19.08 3.96
N ARG A 375 11.19 -18.29 3.60
CA ARG A 375 11.15 -17.25 2.53
C ARG A 375 10.74 -17.73 1.13
N ARG A 376 10.84 -19.04 0.88
CA ARG A 376 10.48 -19.69 -0.39
C ARG A 376 9.41 -20.78 -0.19
N ASP A 377 8.71 -20.76 0.94
CA ASP A 377 7.71 -21.75 1.27
C ASP A 377 6.50 -21.68 0.32
N LYS A 378 6.01 -22.86 -0.07
CA LYS A 378 4.86 -23.05 -0.96
C LYS A 378 3.59 -23.40 -0.19
N ARG A 379 3.69 -23.76 1.10
CA ARG A 379 2.52 -24.02 1.97
C ARG A 379 1.60 -22.79 2.03
N SER A 380 0.34 -22.99 2.37
CA SER A 380 -0.55 -21.89 2.80
C SER A 380 -0.56 -21.79 4.33
N ASN A 381 -1.19 -20.73 4.82
CA ASN A 381 -1.53 -20.46 6.21
C ASN A 381 -2.78 -19.56 6.23
N MET A 382 -3.29 -19.19 7.40
CA MET A 382 -4.55 -18.43 7.47
C MET A 382 -4.47 -17.08 6.72
N LEU A 383 -3.40 -16.31 6.95
CA LEU A 383 -3.16 -15.03 6.25
C LEU A 383 -3.21 -15.18 4.72
N LEU A 384 -2.44 -16.11 4.18
CA LEU A 384 -2.34 -16.31 2.73
C LEU A 384 -3.63 -16.90 2.13
N SER A 385 -4.37 -17.70 2.90
CA SER A 385 -5.67 -18.23 2.48
C SER A 385 -6.75 -17.15 2.43
N LEU A 386 -6.84 -16.26 3.44
CA LEU A 386 -7.76 -15.11 3.44
C LEU A 386 -7.52 -14.19 2.24
N PHE A 387 -6.25 -13.86 1.97
CA PHE A 387 -5.87 -13.06 0.80
C PHE A 387 -6.01 -13.81 -0.53
N GLY A 388 -5.85 -15.13 -0.54
CA GLY A 388 -6.15 -15.98 -1.71
C GLY A 388 -7.65 -16.05 -2.02
N SER A 389 -8.51 -15.98 -1.00
CA SER A 389 -9.96 -15.82 -1.18
C SER A 389 -10.33 -14.42 -1.67
N LEU A 390 -9.68 -13.36 -1.17
CA LEU A 390 -9.85 -12.00 -1.70
C LEU A 390 -9.55 -11.95 -3.20
N ASP A 391 -8.45 -12.56 -3.63
CA ASP A 391 -7.98 -12.59 -5.03
C ASP A 391 -8.95 -13.31 -5.99
N LYS A 392 -9.89 -14.12 -5.50
CA LYS A 392 -10.97 -14.71 -6.32
C LYS A 392 -12.08 -13.69 -6.61
N LEU A 393 -12.32 -12.76 -5.69
CA LEU A 393 -13.45 -11.81 -5.74
C LEU A 393 -13.10 -10.54 -6.51
N VAL A 394 -11.88 -10.01 -6.36
CA VAL A 394 -11.46 -8.73 -6.94
C VAL A 394 -10.49 -8.91 -8.12
N ALA A 395 -10.46 -7.93 -9.02
CA ALA A 395 -9.58 -7.91 -10.19
C ALA A 395 -9.25 -6.46 -10.59
N PRO A 396 -8.36 -6.19 -11.57
CA PRO A 396 -7.87 -4.84 -11.85
C PRO A 396 -8.94 -3.82 -12.28
N ASP A 397 -10.00 -4.30 -12.91
CA ASP A 397 -11.20 -3.60 -13.37
C ASP A 397 -12.34 -3.59 -12.34
N ARG A 398 -12.20 -4.36 -11.26
CA ARG A 398 -13.18 -4.51 -10.18
C ARG A 398 -12.47 -4.62 -8.80
N PRO A 399 -11.76 -3.55 -8.36
CA PRO A 399 -10.99 -3.55 -7.13
C PRO A 399 -11.87 -3.37 -5.89
N CYS A 400 -11.31 -3.57 -4.69
CA CYS A 400 -11.96 -3.19 -3.43
C CYS A 400 -11.35 -1.92 -2.79
N HIS A 401 -12.10 -1.29 -1.89
CA HIS A 401 -11.58 -0.23 -1.02
C HIS A 401 -10.63 -0.81 0.05
N CYS A 402 -9.61 -0.05 0.45
CA CYS A 402 -8.57 -0.51 1.38
C CYS A 402 -9.07 -0.95 2.76
N CYS A 403 -10.28 -0.52 3.15
CA CYS A 403 -10.95 -0.99 4.37
C CYS A 403 -11.08 -2.51 4.43
N LEU A 404 -11.31 -3.18 3.30
CA LEU A 404 -11.51 -4.63 3.28
C LEU A 404 -10.21 -5.37 3.66
N TRP A 405 -9.08 -5.05 3.01
CA TRP A 405 -7.81 -5.71 3.33
C TRP A 405 -7.23 -5.29 4.69
N VAL A 406 -7.44 -4.04 5.14
CA VAL A 406 -7.07 -3.63 6.50
C VAL A 406 -7.91 -4.39 7.54
N GLY A 407 -9.20 -4.60 7.27
CA GLY A 407 -10.07 -5.43 8.11
C GLY A 407 -9.59 -6.87 8.20
N ILE A 408 -9.16 -7.46 7.07
CA ILE A 408 -8.58 -8.81 7.01
C ILE A 408 -7.29 -8.90 7.85
N LEU A 409 -6.39 -7.90 7.76
CA LEU A 409 -5.16 -7.88 8.56
C LEU A 409 -5.45 -7.83 10.08
N ALA A 410 -6.41 -7.01 10.50
CA ALA A 410 -6.79 -6.89 11.91
C ALA A 410 -7.54 -8.12 12.42
N PHE A 411 -8.38 -8.73 11.58
CA PHE A 411 -9.08 -9.96 11.91
C PHE A 411 -8.13 -11.14 12.09
N HIS A 412 -7.21 -11.33 11.14
CA HIS A 412 -6.13 -12.30 11.26
C HIS A 412 -5.32 -12.08 12.55
N GLU A 413 -4.92 -10.83 12.82
CA GLU A 413 -4.14 -10.49 14.00
C GLU A 413 -4.87 -10.75 15.33
N ALA A 414 -6.19 -10.52 15.39
CA ALA A 414 -6.99 -10.84 16.56
C ALA A 414 -7.03 -12.35 16.88
N LEU A 415 -7.01 -13.20 15.84
CA LEU A 415 -6.98 -14.66 16.00
C LEU A 415 -5.56 -15.21 16.28
N VAL A 416 -4.51 -14.50 15.86
CA VAL A 416 -3.12 -14.85 16.19
C VAL A 416 -2.80 -14.55 17.66
N GLU A 417 -3.35 -13.48 18.24
CA GLU A 417 -3.24 -13.22 19.68
C GLU A 417 -4.06 -14.20 20.52
N GLU A 418 -5.30 -14.46 20.13
CA GLU A 418 -6.22 -15.34 20.86
C GLU A 418 -7.06 -16.16 19.87
N GLY A 419 -6.64 -17.43 19.68
CA GLY A 419 -7.35 -18.36 18.80
C GLY A 419 -8.80 -18.55 19.23
N ARG A 420 -9.71 -18.69 18.26
CA ARG A 420 -11.17 -18.78 18.52
C ARG A 420 -11.74 -20.07 17.97
N ASP A 421 -12.83 -20.51 18.59
CA ASP A 421 -13.61 -21.62 18.06
C ASP A 421 -14.23 -21.26 16.70
N SER A 422 -14.21 -22.22 15.78
CA SER A 422 -14.83 -22.10 14.46
C SER A 422 -16.26 -21.57 14.51
N LEU A 423 -17.09 -22.00 15.46
CA LEU A 423 -18.48 -21.53 15.62
C LEU A 423 -18.56 -20.05 16.02
N VAL A 424 -17.64 -19.57 16.87
CA VAL A 424 -17.52 -18.14 17.21
C VAL A 424 -17.18 -17.33 15.96
N ILE A 425 -16.23 -17.82 15.15
CA ILE A 425 -15.85 -17.14 13.91
C ILE A 425 -16.99 -17.18 12.89
N GLY A 426 -17.70 -18.31 12.72
CA GLY A 426 -18.85 -18.45 11.84
C GLY A 426 -19.98 -17.48 12.22
N ALA A 427 -20.36 -17.44 13.49
CA ALA A 427 -21.36 -16.51 14.02
C ALA A 427 -20.95 -15.04 13.84
N PHE A 428 -19.67 -14.72 14.07
CA PHE A 428 -19.11 -13.38 13.80
C PHE A 428 -19.21 -13.01 12.31
N CYS A 429 -18.86 -13.92 11.40
CA CYS A 429 -18.95 -13.68 9.96
C CYS A 429 -20.39 -13.42 9.50
N ILE A 430 -21.36 -14.21 10.00
CA ILE A 430 -22.79 -14.03 9.70
C ILE A 430 -23.29 -12.70 10.28
N ALA A 431 -22.90 -12.35 11.50
CA ALA A 431 -23.26 -11.08 12.15
C ALA A 431 -22.67 -9.85 11.45
N VAL A 432 -21.48 -9.97 10.83
CA VAL A 432 -20.88 -8.90 10.02
C VAL A 432 -21.47 -8.84 8.61
N HIS A 433 -21.80 -9.99 8.01
CA HIS A 433 -22.37 -10.07 6.66
C HIS A 433 -23.82 -9.56 6.60
N GLY A 434 -24.65 -9.94 7.58
CA GLY A 434 -26.10 -9.72 7.56
C GLY A 434 -26.59 -8.48 8.31
N SER A 435 -27.86 -8.14 8.11
CA SER A 435 -28.57 -7.09 8.87
C SER A 435 -29.37 -7.61 10.06
N GLY A 436 -29.24 -8.90 10.38
CA GLY A 436 -29.96 -9.54 11.47
C GLY A 436 -29.50 -9.03 12.84
N SER A 437 -30.19 -9.48 13.88
CA SER A 437 -29.66 -9.36 15.24
C SER A 437 -28.54 -10.38 15.48
N LEU A 438 -27.60 -10.08 16.40
CA LEU A 438 -26.56 -11.03 16.81
C LEU A 438 -27.15 -12.39 17.27
N SER A 439 -28.36 -12.36 17.86
CA SER A 439 -29.13 -13.54 18.25
C SER A 439 -29.45 -14.46 17.06
N GLU A 440 -29.87 -13.90 15.93
CA GLU A 440 -30.18 -14.63 14.70
C GLU A 440 -28.92 -15.18 14.04
N ALA A 441 -27.82 -14.41 14.03
CA ALA A 441 -26.54 -14.86 13.50
C ALA A 441 -26.00 -16.09 14.25
N VAL A 442 -26.16 -16.11 15.58
CA VAL A 442 -25.81 -17.27 16.42
C VAL A 442 -26.75 -18.45 16.16
N ASP A 443 -28.06 -18.25 16.02
CA ASP A 443 -29.02 -19.32 15.68
C ASP A 443 -28.73 -19.99 14.33
N ILE A 444 -28.16 -19.25 13.38
CA ILE A 444 -27.71 -19.78 12.09
C ILE A 444 -26.39 -20.54 12.28
N ALA A 445 -25.40 -19.96 12.97
CA ALA A 445 -24.10 -20.57 13.18
C ALA A 445 -24.16 -21.91 13.92
N MET A 446 -25.04 -22.04 14.93
CA MET A 446 -25.25 -23.31 15.66
C MET A 446 -25.80 -24.46 14.81
N LYS A 447 -26.23 -24.19 13.56
CA LYS A 447 -26.72 -25.21 12.60
C LYS A 447 -25.67 -25.59 11.55
N ILE A 448 -24.51 -24.95 11.56
CA ILE A 448 -23.45 -25.16 10.57
C ILE A 448 -22.50 -26.25 11.09
N SER A 449 -22.14 -27.20 10.22
CA SER A 449 -21.13 -28.23 10.53
C SER A 449 -19.75 -27.60 10.73
N PRO A 450 -18.91 -28.11 11.64
CA PRO A 450 -17.54 -27.63 11.81
C PRO A 450 -16.73 -27.66 10.50
N PRO A 451 -15.79 -26.74 10.29
CA PRO A 451 -15.02 -26.66 9.07
C PRO A 451 -14.00 -27.79 8.96
N GLU A 452 -13.74 -28.26 7.74
CA GLU A 452 -12.66 -29.22 7.44
C GLU A 452 -11.26 -28.55 7.47
N THR A 453 -11.17 -27.22 7.51
CA THR A 453 -9.91 -26.48 7.42
C THR A 453 -9.14 -26.44 8.74
N SER A 454 -7.97 -27.07 8.80
CA SER A 454 -7.03 -26.95 9.92
C SER A 454 -6.16 -25.70 9.79
N PHE A 455 -6.52 -24.62 10.50
CA PHE A 455 -5.68 -23.45 10.74
C PHE A 455 -5.27 -23.42 12.22
N HIS A 456 -4.06 -22.94 12.55
CA HIS A 456 -3.54 -22.98 13.93
C HIS A 456 -4.32 -22.03 14.88
N GLU A 457 -4.88 -20.98 14.29
CA GLU A 457 -5.62 -19.90 14.94
C GLU A 457 -7.11 -20.24 15.14
N VAL A 458 -7.56 -21.37 14.56
CA VAL A 458 -8.96 -21.81 14.56
C VAL A 458 -9.08 -23.10 15.37
N ILE A 459 -9.78 -23.00 16.50
CA ILE A 459 -10.08 -24.14 17.36
C ILE A 459 -11.29 -24.88 16.75
N ILE A 460 -11.14 -26.18 16.49
CA ILE A 460 -12.23 -27.05 16.02
C ILE A 460 -12.69 -27.89 17.21
N SER A 461 -13.75 -27.46 17.89
CA SER A 461 -14.35 -28.24 18.97
C SER A 461 -15.16 -29.43 18.41
N PRO A 462 -15.03 -30.64 18.99
CA PRO A 462 -15.67 -31.86 18.47
C PRO A 462 -17.19 -31.95 18.71
N THR A 463 -17.79 -30.99 19.42
CA THR A 463 -19.23 -30.98 19.72
C THR A 463 -19.84 -29.58 19.67
N THR A 464 -20.94 -29.44 18.93
CA THR A 464 -21.72 -28.19 18.82
C THR A 464 -22.41 -27.75 20.12
N TYR A 465 -22.41 -28.60 21.14
CA TYR A 465 -23.08 -28.39 22.43
C TYR A 465 -22.23 -27.63 23.48
N LEU A 466 -21.03 -27.18 23.11
CA LEU A 466 -20.06 -26.59 24.05
C LEU A 466 -20.44 -25.19 24.56
N TYR A 467 -21.32 -24.49 23.85
CA TYR A 467 -21.78 -23.15 24.21
C TYR A 467 -23.29 -23.10 24.39
N SER A 468 -23.76 -22.46 25.47
CA SER A 468 -25.09 -21.86 25.45
C SER A 468 -25.13 -20.70 24.45
N LYS A 469 -26.32 -20.37 23.94
CA LYS A 469 -26.52 -19.24 23.02
C LYS A 469 -25.96 -17.92 23.58
N HIS A 470 -26.07 -17.70 24.89
CA HIS A 470 -25.56 -16.49 25.53
C HIS A 470 -24.02 -16.46 25.55
N GLU A 471 -23.36 -17.56 25.89
CA GLU A 471 -21.88 -17.63 25.89
C GLU A 471 -21.31 -17.43 24.49
N LEU A 472 -21.92 -18.05 23.46
CA LEU A 472 -21.51 -17.84 22.07
C LEU A 472 -21.71 -16.38 21.62
N MET A 473 -22.79 -15.71 22.04
CA MET A 473 -22.96 -14.27 21.79
C MET A 473 -21.86 -13.43 22.45
N GLU A 474 -21.44 -13.76 23.67
CA GLU A 474 -20.37 -13.03 24.37
C GLU A 474 -18.99 -13.26 23.74
N GLU A 475 -18.68 -14.48 23.29
CA GLU A 475 -17.44 -14.76 22.54
C GLU A 475 -17.40 -14.02 21.20
N VAL A 476 -18.53 -13.91 20.49
CA VAL A 476 -18.61 -13.13 19.25
C VAL A 476 -18.41 -11.63 19.51
N LEU A 477 -18.91 -11.10 20.63
CA LEU A 477 -18.67 -9.72 21.05
C LEU A 477 -17.21 -9.48 21.46
N ARG A 478 -16.58 -10.45 22.14
CA ARG A 478 -15.14 -10.43 22.47
C ARG A 478 -14.29 -10.42 21.21
N LEU A 479 -14.56 -11.31 20.26
CA LEU A 479 -13.87 -11.33 18.96
C LEU A 479 -14.00 -9.96 18.25
N ALA A 480 -15.20 -9.38 18.18
CA ALA A 480 -15.38 -8.04 17.61
C ALA A 480 -14.56 -6.95 18.34
N ALA A 481 -14.39 -7.05 19.66
CA ALA A 481 -13.52 -6.17 20.43
C ALA A 481 -12.02 -6.42 20.14
N SER A 482 -11.58 -7.68 20.08
CA SER A 482 -10.19 -8.06 19.72
C SER A 482 -9.81 -7.54 18.33
N VAL A 483 -10.69 -7.64 17.33
CA VAL A 483 -10.47 -7.09 15.97
C VAL A 483 -10.30 -5.56 16.01
N LYS A 484 -11.06 -4.86 16.85
CA LYS A 484 -10.92 -3.41 17.03
C LYS A 484 -9.63 -3.02 17.77
N ALA A 485 -9.20 -3.82 18.75
CA ALA A 485 -7.90 -3.64 19.40
C ALA A 485 -6.73 -3.89 18.42
N ALA A 486 -6.83 -4.91 17.57
CA ALA A 486 -5.86 -5.19 16.51
C ALA A 486 -5.75 -4.01 15.51
N LEU A 487 -6.87 -3.38 15.14
CA LEU A 487 -6.86 -2.16 14.32
C LEU A 487 -6.12 -0.99 14.98
N GLN A 488 -6.20 -0.84 16.31
CA GLN A 488 -5.45 0.18 17.03
C GLN A 488 -3.94 -0.13 17.01
N ARG A 489 -3.56 -1.38 17.30
CA ARG A 489 -2.15 -1.85 17.24
C ARG A 489 -1.52 -1.70 15.85
N LEU A 490 -2.28 -1.93 14.77
CA LEU A 490 -1.85 -1.68 13.39
C LEU A 490 -1.64 -0.20 13.04
N THR A 491 -2.16 0.72 13.86
CA THR A 491 -1.96 2.18 13.73
C THR A 491 -1.00 2.79 14.74
N ASP A 492 -0.41 1.98 15.61
CA ASP A 492 0.42 2.45 16.72
C ASP A 492 1.90 2.12 16.50
N GLU A 493 2.74 3.14 16.57
CA GLU A 493 4.17 3.05 16.28
C GLU A 493 4.92 2.18 17.30
N HIS A 494 4.49 2.19 18.56
CA HIS A 494 5.07 1.35 19.60
C HIS A 494 4.80 -0.12 19.29
N PHE A 495 3.53 -0.53 19.12
CA PHE A 495 3.19 -1.93 18.83
C PHE A 495 3.84 -2.44 17.53
N VAL A 496 3.85 -1.62 16.46
CA VAL A 496 4.50 -1.98 15.19
C VAL A 496 6.02 -2.17 15.37
N SER A 497 6.70 -1.31 16.13
CA SER A 497 8.13 -1.45 16.42
C SER A 497 8.47 -2.68 17.28
N GLN A 498 7.58 -3.07 18.19
CA GLN A 498 7.76 -4.22 19.08
C GLN A 498 7.49 -5.56 18.38
N ALA A 499 6.75 -5.58 17.27
CA ALA A 499 6.30 -6.81 16.60
C ALA A 499 7.43 -7.82 16.29
N LEU A 500 8.63 -7.33 15.97
CA LEU A 500 9.80 -8.15 15.62
C LEU A 500 10.89 -8.20 16.71
N ILE A 501 10.62 -7.72 17.93
CA ILE A 501 11.64 -7.66 19.01
C ILE A 501 12.24 -9.04 19.37
N LYS A 502 11.45 -10.11 19.22
CA LYS A 502 11.90 -11.51 19.43
C LYS A 502 12.87 -12.00 18.34
N TYR A 503 13.08 -11.22 17.27
CA TYR A 503 13.82 -11.58 16.08
C TYR A 503 14.86 -10.49 15.73
N PRO A 504 15.93 -10.32 16.52
CA PRO A 504 16.89 -9.21 16.39
C PRO A 504 17.68 -9.18 15.07
N GLN A 505 17.59 -10.24 14.25
CA GLN A 505 18.15 -10.31 12.90
C GLN A 505 17.20 -9.80 11.80
N ALA A 506 15.95 -9.48 12.15
CA ALA A 506 14.99 -8.84 11.26
C ALA A 506 15.19 -7.31 11.27
N PRO A 507 14.90 -6.60 10.16
CA PRO A 507 14.99 -5.14 10.15
C PRO A 507 13.98 -4.53 11.12
N GLN A 508 14.42 -3.57 11.93
CA GLN A 508 13.52 -2.82 12.80
C GLN A 508 12.72 -1.82 11.98
N SER A 509 11.40 -1.86 12.10
CA SER A 509 10.49 -0.94 11.42
C SER A 509 9.45 -0.37 12.38
N HIS A 510 9.36 0.95 12.42
CA HIS A 510 8.33 1.74 13.11
C HIS A 510 7.31 2.28 12.08
N LEU A 511 7.25 1.70 10.88
CA LEU A 511 6.49 2.22 9.76
C LEU A 511 4.97 1.96 9.90
N VAL A 512 4.27 2.92 10.51
CA VAL A 512 2.80 2.98 10.43
C VAL A 512 2.39 3.76 9.18
N PHE A 513 1.75 3.10 8.21
CA PHE A 513 1.18 3.71 7.00
C PHE A 513 -0.35 3.60 6.90
N ILE A 514 -1.00 2.86 7.80
CA ILE A 514 -2.45 2.86 7.98
C ILE A 514 -2.80 4.10 8.81
N SER A 515 -3.68 4.97 8.31
CA SER A 515 -4.05 6.18 9.04
C SER A 515 -5.10 5.90 10.11
N TRP A 516 -5.10 6.70 11.18
CA TRP A 516 -6.15 6.65 12.22
C TRP A 516 -7.56 6.78 11.63
N ALA A 517 -7.76 7.71 10.69
CA ALA A 517 -9.04 7.89 10.01
C ALA A 517 -9.49 6.65 9.21
N LEU A 518 -8.55 5.94 8.58
CA LEU A 518 -8.83 4.67 7.91
C LEU A 518 -9.18 3.57 8.94
N SER A 519 -8.44 3.48 10.05
CA SER A 519 -8.71 2.55 11.14
C SER A 519 -10.10 2.75 11.75
N LEU A 520 -10.55 4.00 11.95
CA LEU A 520 -11.94 4.30 12.35
C LEU A 520 -12.97 3.84 11.30
N LYS A 521 -12.72 4.08 10.00
CA LYS A 521 -13.60 3.59 8.91
C LYS A 521 -13.66 2.05 8.91
N VAL A 522 -12.55 1.36 9.15
CA VAL A 522 -12.50 -0.11 9.23
C VAL A 522 -13.19 -0.63 10.50
N SER A 523 -12.99 0.01 11.65
CA SER A 523 -13.66 -0.33 12.92
C SER A 523 -15.18 -0.31 12.78
N SER A 524 -15.71 0.63 11.99
CA SER A 524 -17.15 0.73 11.70
C SER A 524 -17.74 -0.48 10.99
N ILE A 525 -16.92 -1.31 10.30
CA ILE A 525 -17.36 -2.61 9.73
C ILE A 525 -17.98 -3.45 10.85
N PHE A 526 -17.37 -3.48 12.03
CA PHE A 526 -17.71 -4.36 13.14
C PHE A 526 -18.73 -3.78 14.13
N ASP A 527 -19.20 -2.54 13.95
CA ASP A 527 -20.24 -1.89 14.79
C ASP A 527 -21.65 -2.49 14.66
N CYS A 528 -21.83 -3.40 13.70
CA CYS A 528 -23.02 -4.25 13.57
C CYS A 528 -23.08 -5.33 14.67
N VAL A 529 -21.92 -5.80 15.15
CA VAL A 529 -21.81 -6.87 16.16
C VAL A 529 -22.04 -6.30 17.55
N LYS A 530 -23.30 -6.33 18.01
CA LYS A 530 -23.72 -5.82 19.32
C LYS A 530 -24.99 -6.51 19.83
N ARG A 531 -25.27 -6.37 21.13
CA ARG A 531 -26.54 -6.81 21.73
C ARG A 531 -27.71 -5.94 21.21
N GLY A 532 -28.85 -6.57 20.93
CA GLY A 532 -30.10 -5.92 20.50
C GLY A 532 -30.27 -5.79 18.98
N LYS A 533 -31.43 -5.28 18.54
CA LYS A 533 -31.68 -4.99 17.11
C LYS A 533 -30.84 -3.80 16.67
N THR A 534 -30.17 -3.94 15.54
CA THR A 534 -29.52 -2.84 14.81
C THR A 534 -30.53 -1.72 14.54
N ARG A 535 -30.20 -0.48 14.92
CA ARG A 535 -31.00 0.70 14.53
C ARG A 535 -31.15 0.72 12.99
N ARG A 536 -32.19 1.37 12.47
CA ARG A 536 -32.51 1.60 11.04
C ARG A 536 -31.34 2.12 10.16
N THR A 537 -30.20 2.48 10.76
CA THR A 537 -28.95 2.93 10.12
C THR A 537 -28.16 1.83 9.42
N PHE A 538 -28.53 0.55 9.57
CA PHE A 538 -27.83 -0.58 8.94
C PHE A 538 -28.82 -1.43 8.15
N LEU A 539 -29.10 -1.01 6.92
CA LEU A 539 -29.90 -1.78 5.99
C LEU A 539 -29.10 -3.00 5.49
N PRO A 540 -29.75 -4.16 5.30
CA PRO A 540 -29.13 -5.26 4.55
C PRO A 540 -28.81 -4.81 3.13
N LYS A 541 -27.73 -5.35 2.60
CA LYS A 541 -27.54 -5.42 1.15
C LYS A 541 -28.72 -6.17 0.53
N GLN A 542 -29.28 -5.63 -0.55
CA GLN A 542 -30.27 -6.32 -1.36
C GLN A 542 -29.58 -7.06 -2.51
N GLY A 543 -29.78 -8.38 -2.61
CA GLY A 543 -29.20 -9.22 -3.67
C GLY A 543 -27.82 -9.83 -3.34
N ASN A 544 -27.50 -10.93 -4.05
CA ASN A 544 -26.27 -11.71 -3.83
C ASN A 544 -25.06 -11.24 -4.67
N GLU A 545 -25.29 -10.51 -5.77
CA GLU A 545 -24.23 -10.02 -6.67
C GLU A 545 -23.39 -8.93 -6.00
N ILE A 546 -22.08 -8.90 -6.28
CA ILE A 546 -21.15 -7.91 -5.71
C ILE A 546 -21.33 -6.56 -6.41
N ASP A 547 -21.66 -5.51 -5.66
CA ASP A 547 -21.63 -4.14 -6.19
C ASP A 547 -20.19 -3.64 -6.13
N TYR A 548 -19.46 -3.86 -7.21
CA TYR A 548 -18.06 -3.45 -7.31
C TYR A 548 -17.86 -1.92 -7.27
N GLN A 549 -18.87 -1.11 -7.62
CA GLN A 549 -18.78 0.34 -7.49
C GLN A 549 -18.84 0.74 -6.01
N SER A 550 -19.82 0.22 -5.26
CA SER A 550 -19.92 0.41 -3.81
C SER A 550 -18.73 -0.18 -3.06
N LEU A 551 -18.21 -1.33 -3.49
CA LEU A 551 -17.04 -1.98 -2.90
C LEU A 551 -15.75 -1.16 -3.11
N ALA A 552 -15.55 -0.58 -4.31
CA ALA A 552 -14.40 0.27 -4.62
C ALA A 552 -14.46 1.62 -3.88
N LEU A 553 -15.65 2.21 -3.72
CA LEU A 553 -15.87 3.40 -2.89
C LEU A 553 -15.78 3.12 -1.37
N GLY A 554 -15.85 1.85 -0.99
CA GLY A 554 -15.83 1.42 0.40
C GLY A 554 -17.09 1.84 1.15
N ARG A 555 -18.26 1.64 0.52
CA ARG A 555 -19.57 1.70 1.16
C ARG A 555 -19.67 0.60 2.22
N LEU A 556 -20.24 0.93 3.37
CA LEU A 556 -20.06 0.15 4.60
C LEU A 556 -20.83 -1.18 4.58
N ASP A 557 -22.04 -1.15 4.05
CA ASP A 557 -22.90 -2.29 3.73
C ASP A 557 -22.19 -3.29 2.80
N GLU A 558 -21.66 -2.83 1.67
CA GLU A 558 -20.99 -3.70 0.70
C GLU A 558 -19.68 -4.28 1.27
N VAL A 559 -18.84 -3.44 1.89
CA VAL A 559 -17.58 -3.90 2.51
C VAL A 559 -17.83 -4.93 3.61
N ARG A 560 -18.89 -4.76 4.42
CA ARG A 560 -19.31 -5.72 5.45
C ARG A 560 -19.76 -7.06 4.85
N ALA A 561 -20.66 -7.00 3.88
CA ALA A 561 -21.17 -8.20 3.19
C ALA A 561 -20.00 -9.01 2.58
N ILE A 562 -19.09 -8.34 1.88
CA ILE A 562 -17.93 -8.99 1.27
C ILE A 562 -16.91 -9.47 2.32
N PHE A 563 -16.65 -8.71 3.39
CA PHE A 563 -15.78 -9.16 4.48
C PHE A 563 -16.31 -10.45 5.13
N GLY A 564 -17.57 -10.44 5.58
CA GLY A 564 -18.15 -11.59 6.28
C GLY A 564 -18.21 -12.84 5.40
N ARG A 565 -18.60 -12.68 4.13
CA ARG A 565 -18.58 -13.77 3.14
C ARG A 565 -17.16 -14.30 2.91
N LEU A 566 -16.19 -13.43 2.67
CA LEU A 566 -14.80 -13.81 2.38
C LEU A 566 -14.17 -14.62 3.51
N VAL A 567 -14.35 -14.20 4.75
CA VAL A 567 -13.82 -14.92 5.91
C VAL A 567 -14.54 -16.25 6.08
N PHE A 568 -15.87 -16.26 5.95
CA PHE A 568 -16.67 -17.49 6.02
C PHE A 568 -16.25 -18.50 4.95
N ASP A 569 -16.23 -18.11 3.67
CA ASP A 569 -15.84 -18.95 2.52
C ASP A 569 -14.39 -19.46 2.60
N THR A 570 -13.53 -18.81 3.40
CA THR A 570 -12.13 -19.23 3.63
C THR A 570 -12.03 -20.36 4.66
N LEU A 571 -12.95 -20.40 5.63
CA LEU A 571 -12.97 -21.38 6.72
C LEU A 571 -13.95 -22.52 6.44
N TYR A 572 -15.08 -22.22 5.82
CA TYR A 572 -16.13 -23.16 5.43
C TYR A 572 -16.17 -23.28 3.90
N PRO A 573 -15.11 -23.80 3.26
CA PRO A 573 -15.10 -23.97 1.82
C PRO A 573 -16.21 -24.93 1.42
N SER A 574 -17.15 -24.46 0.61
CA SER A 574 -18.18 -25.33 0.05
C SER A 574 -17.52 -26.32 -0.90
N ASN A 575 -17.62 -27.63 -0.63
CA ASN A 575 -17.23 -28.72 -1.55
C ASN A 575 -18.17 -28.81 -2.79
N LEU A 576 -18.88 -27.74 -3.12
CA LEU A 576 -19.80 -27.62 -4.25
C LEU A 576 -19.09 -26.95 -5.46
N PRO A 577 -19.24 -27.49 -6.68
CA PRO A 577 -18.63 -26.91 -7.87
C PRO A 577 -19.18 -25.49 -8.18
N PRO A 578 -18.41 -24.64 -8.89
CA PRO A 578 -18.65 -23.20 -9.02
C PRO A 578 -19.77 -22.83 -10.02
N THR A 579 -20.89 -23.56 -10.00
CA THR A 579 -22.06 -23.36 -10.87
C THR A 579 -23.28 -22.78 -10.15
N LEU A 580 -23.16 -22.48 -8.85
CA LEU A 580 -24.19 -21.82 -8.03
C LEU A 580 -23.57 -20.72 -7.15
N HIS A 581 -23.29 -19.57 -7.79
CA HIS A 581 -22.89 -18.30 -7.17
C HIS A 581 -23.63 -17.15 -7.85
#